data_AF-A0A9P1CM56-F1
#
_entry.id   AF-A0A9P1CM56-F1
#
_cell.length_a   1.000
_cell.length_b   1.000
_cell.length_c   1.000
_cell.angle_alpha   90.00
_cell.angle_beta   90.00
_cell.angle_gamma   90.00
#
_symmetry.space_group_name_H-M   'P 1'
#
loop_
_entity.id
_entity.type
_entity.pdbx_description
1 polymer ?
#
loop_
_entity_poly.entity_id
_entity_poly.type
_entity_poly.pdbx_seq_one_letter_code
_entity_poly.pdbx_strand_id
1 'polypeptide(L)'
;MVGMGRLLIQLIRTGSRFCKSPKFWLVRKMGRLFRIFVVVTLAVVLLVCALQVQLDYPRPVQAAQGKATETSTAGQWDALKPTKALKLIHIPGTDSSKIDAWGEAKGYWSYEKTGAVAAADSQEFDSHNNSELQPFARLSAEVRNRYDWFMVVRHPVERIVSQCASLLSKRLSQVSEANINQFLQGILNGTQLLDAEAESIRPMMDQVDTSVVQHIVRYERLNEDLPKLLQFYNLSLEALPEVQKLETHPKLWPATLQMIYQKFSEDFVHFNYSMADPQDASLTSTEPPESLTSTVLATTATTVATETTQAATFFGMSLPSLPWRTQKELKFIHITKTGGSAIENWAKSHGLLWGRFHVEYRAPGRKGSPWHHPFPELPSELRHRYDWFMVVRNPVERVVSEYYCPWTGTKTPETDNEDAFNKFVQSSLDGSRWLHWGSFQAMSDYLDATSVQHILHFESLAKDLARHKTGNSTPAICGPRP
;
A
#
# COMPACT_ATOMS: atom_id res chain seq x y z
N MET A 1 29.41 28.61 29.89
CA MET A 1 28.00 29.05 29.74
C MET A 1 27.05 28.48 30.80
N VAL A 2 27.11 27.20 31.16
CA VAL A 2 26.20 26.58 32.17
C VAL A 2 26.29 27.24 33.57
N GLY A 3 27.47 27.72 33.97
CA GLY A 3 27.66 28.44 35.26
C GLY A 3 26.98 29.81 35.33
N MET A 4 26.99 30.60 34.24
CA MET A 4 26.32 31.91 34.21
C MET A 4 24.79 31.79 34.24
N GLY A 5 24.23 30.72 33.67
CA GLY A 5 22.80 30.45 33.72
C GLY A 5 22.28 30.22 35.14
N ARG A 6 23.07 29.54 35.99
CA ARG A 6 22.70 29.28 37.40
C ARG A 6 22.69 30.56 38.24
N LEU A 7 23.67 31.45 38.04
CA LEU A 7 23.75 32.73 38.75
C LEU A 7 22.57 33.66 38.41
N LEU A 8 22.16 33.70 37.13
CA LEU A 8 21.06 34.53 36.67
C LEU A 8 19.70 34.06 37.23
N ILE A 9 19.47 32.75 37.29
CA ILE A 9 18.25 32.16 37.89
C ILE A 9 18.19 32.44 39.40
N GLN A 10 19.34 32.44 40.07
CA GLN A 10 19.42 32.71 41.51
C GLN A 10 19.11 34.19 41.82
N LEU A 11 19.60 35.12 41.00
CA LEU A 11 19.29 36.56 41.10
C LEU A 11 17.81 36.89 40.85
N ILE A 12 17.17 36.18 39.91
CA ILE A 12 15.73 36.34 39.64
C ILE A 12 14.89 35.83 40.82
N ARG A 13 15.30 34.74 41.47
CA ARG A 13 14.59 34.17 42.63
C ARG A 13 14.70 35.04 43.88
N THR A 14 15.83 35.70 44.12
CA THR A 14 16.01 36.58 45.29
C THR A 14 15.26 37.92 45.15
N GLY A 15 15.01 38.39 43.93
CA GLY A 15 14.29 39.65 43.67
C GLY A 15 12.78 39.62 43.95
N SER A 16 12.18 38.45 44.17
CA SER A 16 10.72 38.30 44.27
C SER A 16 10.13 38.48 45.69
N ARG A 17 10.95 38.65 46.73
CA ARG A 17 10.47 38.66 48.14
C ARG A 17 10.36 40.03 48.82
N PHE A 18 10.60 41.13 48.12
CA PHE A 18 10.43 42.47 48.68
C PHE A 18 9.44 43.28 47.85
N CYS A 19 8.21 43.50 48.34
CA CYS A 19 7.40 44.68 47.99
C CYS A 19 6.06 44.72 48.76
N LYS A 20 6.04 45.44 49.89
CA LYS A 20 4.85 46.14 50.43
C LYS A 20 5.29 47.47 51.06
N SER A 21 5.77 48.41 50.24
CA SER A 21 6.00 49.79 50.65
C SER A 21 5.91 50.76 49.47
N PRO A 22 5.31 51.97 49.63
CA PRO A 22 5.04 52.89 48.52
C PRO A 22 6.27 53.60 47.94
N LYS A 23 7.46 53.44 48.54
CA LYS A 23 8.69 54.14 48.10
C LYS A 23 9.44 53.45 46.94
N PHE A 24 8.86 52.43 46.30
CA PHE A 24 9.54 51.55 45.32
C PHE A 24 9.34 51.90 43.82
N TRP A 25 8.80 53.08 43.49
CA TRP A 25 8.56 53.46 42.09
C TRP A 25 9.85 53.49 41.24
N LEU A 26 10.95 53.99 41.80
CA LEU A 26 12.24 54.05 41.11
C LEU A 26 12.81 52.66 40.80
N VAL A 27 12.65 51.71 41.73
CA VAL A 27 13.12 50.32 41.57
C VAL A 27 12.33 49.58 40.50
N ARG A 28 11.02 49.83 40.39
CA ARG A 28 10.20 49.28 39.28
C ARG A 28 10.63 49.82 37.91
N LYS A 29 11.00 51.10 37.83
CA LYS A 29 11.47 51.72 36.58
C LYS A 29 12.85 51.18 36.19
N MET A 30 13.76 51.01 37.15
CA MET A 30 15.05 50.35 36.92
C MET A 30 14.91 48.87 36.55
N GLY A 31 13.94 48.15 37.13
CA GLY A 31 13.65 46.77 36.78
C GLY A 31 13.17 46.59 35.33
N ARG A 32 12.39 47.53 34.79
CA ARG A 32 12.02 47.52 33.36
C ARG A 32 13.22 47.80 32.46
N LEU A 33 14.04 48.80 32.79
CA LEU A 33 15.25 49.11 32.01
C LEU A 33 16.23 47.94 32.02
N PHE A 34 16.39 47.25 33.15
CA PHE A 34 17.23 46.06 33.26
C PHE A 34 16.72 44.92 32.39
N ARG A 35 15.40 44.67 32.35
CA ARG A 35 14.81 43.65 31.45
C ARG A 35 15.05 43.98 29.99
N ILE A 36 14.89 45.23 29.59
CA ILE A 36 15.17 45.69 28.22
C ILE A 36 16.66 45.47 27.88
N PHE A 37 17.55 45.85 28.79
CA PHE A 37 19.00 45.66 28.61
C PHE A 37 19.38 44.18 28.43
N VAL A 38 18.81 43.28 29.25
CA VAL A 38 19.05 41.83 29.14
C VAL A 38 18.56 41.28 27.81
N VAL A 39 17.38 41.68 27.34
CA VAL A 39 16.82 41.24 26.06
C VAL A 39 17.66 41.73 24.89
N VAL A 40 18.07 43.00 24.89
CA VAL A 40 18.93 43.58 23.84
C VAL A 40 20.29 42.89 23.80
N THR A 41 20.88 42.61 24.97
CA THR A 41 22.18 41.93 25.04
C THR A 41 22.09 40.50 24.51
N LEU A 42 21.03 39.76 24.85
CA LEU A 42 20.77 38.41 24.30
C LEU A 42 20.58 38.44 22.78
N ALA A 43 19.85 39.42 22.25
CA ALA A 43 19.66 39.58 20.82
C ALA A 43 20.99 39.87 20.09
N VAL A 44 21.85 40.71 20.66
CA VAL A 44 23.19 41.00 20.10
C VAL A 44 24.07 39.74 20.13
N VAL A 45 24.07 38.98 21.23
CA VAL A 45 24.85 37.72 21.32
C VAL A 45 24.37 36.72 20.26
N LEU A 46 23.06 36.56 20.08
CA LEU A 46 22.51 35.67 19.05
C LEU A 46 22.87 36.14 17.63
N LEU A 47 22.85 37.45 17.37
CA LEU A 47 23.26 38.03 16.09
C LEU A 47 24.74 37.79 15.81
N VAL A 48 25.61 37.99 16.81
CA VAL A 48 27.06 37.73 16.69
C VAL A 48 27.32 36.24 16.44
N CYS A 49 26.64 35.33 17.15
CA CYS A 49 26.73 33.90 16.90
C CYS A 49 26.26 33.52 15.47
N ALA A 50 25.17 34.12 14.97
CA ALA A 50 24.70 33.89 13.62
C ALA A 50 25.68 34.38 12.55
N LEU A 51 26.32 35.53 12.78
CA LEU A 51 27.35 36.08 11.88
C LEU A 51 28.63 35.24 11.91
N GLN A 52 29.04 34.69 13.06
CA GLN A 52 30.18 33.77 13.14
C GLN A 52 29.92 32.45 12.40
N VAL A 53 28.70 31.92 12.48
CA VAL A 53 28.31 30.75 11.68
C VAL A 53 28.40 31.02 10.18
N GLN A 54 28.17 32.25 9.72
CA GLN A 54 28.36 32.61 8.29
C GLN A 54 29.83 32.80 7.88
N LEU A 55 30.73 33.14 8.80
CA LEU A 55 32.15 33.35 8.51
C LEU A 55 32.97 32.04 8.49
N ASP A 56 32.47 30.99 9.14
CA ASP A 56 33.14 29.66 9.21
C ASP A 56 32.67 28.67 8.13
N TYR A 57 31.81 29.08 7.20
CA TYR A 57 31.53 28.26 6.00
C TYR A 57 32.72 28.36 5.04
N PRO A 58 33.36 27.23 4.66
CA PRO A 58 34.35 27.26 3.60
C PRO A 58 33.69 27.77 2.33
N ARG A 59 34.25 28.84 1.74
CA ARG A 59 33.80 29.34 0.43
C ARG A 59 33.88 28.17 -0.56
N PRO A 60 32.86 27.96 -1.40
CA PRO A 60 32.94 26.96 -2.44
C PRO A 60 34.15 27.29 -3.31
N VAL A 61 35.05 26.32 -3.42
CA VAL A 61 36.17 26.36 -4.36
C VAL A 61 35.57 26.63 -5.74
N GLN A 62 35.92 27.76 -6.34
CA GLN A 62 35.61 28.03 -7.74
C GLN A 62 36.23 26.91 -8.55
N ALA A 63 35.38 26.01 -9.06
CA ALA A 63 35.78 25.02 -10.04
C ALA A 63 36.28 25.78 -11.26
N ALA A 64 37.59 25.70 -11.49
CA ALA A 64 38.20 26.05 -12.75
C ALA A 64 37.42 25.35 -13.87
N GLN A 65 37.15 26.08 -14.95
CA GLN A 65 36.59 25.56 -16.20
C GLN A 65 37.59 24.58 -16.84
N GLY A 66 37.65 23.38 -16.28
CA GLY A 66 38.24 22.20 -16.89
C GLY A 66 37.14 21.49 -17.67
N LYS A 67 37.35 21.38 -18.98
CA LYS A 67 36.52 20.66 -19.94
C LYS A 67 36.37 19.20 -19.48
N ALA A 68 35.32 18.90 -18.71
CA ALA A 68 35.02 17.56 -18.24
C ALA A 68 34.40 16.76 -19.40
N THR A 69 35.17 15.80 -19.90
CA THR A 69 34.68 14.68 -20.70
C THR A 69 33.63 13.93 -19.90
N GLU A 70 32.43 13.80 -20.47
CA GLU A 70 31.36 12.93 -19.96
C GLU A 70 31.87 11.49 -19.88
N THR A 71 32.23 11.04 -18.68
CA THR A 71 32.32 9.59 -18.38
C THR A 71 30.90 9.09 -18.18
N SER A 72 30.40 8.39 -19.19
CA SER A 72 29.07 7.78 -19.18
C SER A 72 28.92 6.81 -18.00
N THR A 73 27.77 6.86 -17.34
CA THR A 73 27.34 5.87 -16.33
C THR A 73 26.90 4.54 -16.95
N ALA A 74 27.27 4.26 -18.20
CA ALA A 74 26.89 3.01 -18.89
C ALA A 74 27.55 1.78 -18.25
N GLY A 75 28.67 1.92 -17.53
CA GLY A 75 29.43 0.80 -16.99
C GLY A 75 28.85 0.10 -15.75
N GLN A 76 27.80 0.64 -15.10
CA GLN A 76 27.26 0.04 -13.87
C GLN A 76 26.13 -0.98 -14.12
N TRP A 77 25.53 -0.99 -15.31
CA TRP A 77 24.48 -1.95 -15.69
C TRP A 77 25.04 -3.23 -16.32
N ASP A 78 26.27 -3.21 -16.84
CA ASP A 78 26.89 -4.38 -17.49
C ASP A 78 27.14 -5.57 -16.54
N ALA A 79 27.13 -5.35 -15.21
CA ALA A 79 27.40 -6.36 -14.21
C ALA A 79 26.16 -7.15 -13.72
N LEU A 80 24.95 -6.80 -14.17
CA LEU A 80 23.69 -7.44 -13.75
C LEU A 80 22.96 -8.06 -14.94
N LYS A 81 23.68 -8.73 -15.84
CA LYS A 81 23.01 -9.49 -16.92
C LYS A 81 22.23 -10.65 -16.29
N PRO A 82 20.90 -10.72 -16.46
CA PRO A 82 20.15 -11.86 -15.99
C PRO A 82 20.66 -13.13 -16.69
N THR A 83 20.94 -14.17 -15.91
CA THR A 83 21.46 -15.44 -16.41
C THR A 83 20.34 -16.42 -16.77
N LYS A 84 19.10 -16.12 -16.39
CA LYS A 84 17.95 -16.99 -16.59
C LYS A 84 17.14 -16.55 -17.80
N ALA A 85 16.49 -17.53 -18.43
CA ALA A 85 15.51 -17.26 -19.46
C ALA A 85 14.22 -16.71 -18.84
N LEU A 86 13.53 -15.84 -19.58
CA LEU A 86 12.21 -15.37 -19.21
C LEU A 86 11.17 -16.47 -19.43
N LYS A 87 10.13 -16.51 -18.58
CA LYS A 87 8.95 -17.37 -18.81
C LYS A 87 7.66 -16.64 -18.47
N LEU A 88 6.71 -16.66 -19.40
CA LEU A 88 5.41 -16.00 -19.25
C LEU A 88 4.43 -16.88 -18.47
N ILE A 89 3.75 -16.26 -17.52
CA ILE A 89 2.59 -16.83 -16.84
C ILE A 89 1.33 -16.38 -17.57
N HIS A 90 0.50 -17.35 -17.94
CA HIS A 90 -0.79 -17.06 -18.57
C HIS A 90 -1.83 -16.66 -17.55
N ILE A 91 -2.48 -15.53 -17.82
CA ILE A 91 -3.63 -15.05 -17.08
C ILE A 91 -4.77 -14.90 -18.09
N PRO A 92 -5.89 -15.65 -17.97
CA PRO A 92 -6.98 -15.55 -18.91
C PRO A 92 -7.49 -14.09 -19.06
N GLY A 93 -7.90 -13.70 -20.26
CA GLY A 93 -8.41 -12.35 -20.54
C GLY A 93 -7.36 -11.24 -20.69
N THR A 94 -6.06 -11.58 -20.66
CA THR A 94 -4.94 -10.63 -20.85
C THR A 94 -4.26 -10.75 -22.21
N ASP A 95 -4.83 -11.53 -23.14
CA ASP A 95 -4.19 -11.91 -24.41
C ASP A 95 -2.77 -12.49 -24.25
N SER A 96 -2.48 -13.05 -23.07
CA SER A 96 -1.19 -13.69 -22.76
C SER A 96 -0.81 -14.76 -23.77
N SER A 97 -1.77 -15.45 -24.39
CA SER A 97 -1.52 -16.44 -25.45
C SER A 97 -0.97 -15.85 -26.74
N LYS A 98 -1.41 -14.66 -27.14
CA LYS A 98 -0.83 -13.97 -28.30
C LYS A 98 0.59 -13.52 -28.01
N ILE A 99 0.84 -13.04 -26.79
CA ILE A 99 2.16 -12.62 -26.33
C ILE A 99 3.10 -13.83 -26.26
N ASP A 100 2.62 -14.94 -25.70
CA ASP A 100 3.35 -16.21 -25.61
C ASP A 100 3.78 -16.72 -26.98
N ALA A 101 2.82 -16.87 -27.90
CA ALA A 101 3.08 -17.33 -29.25
C ALA A 101 4.05 -16.39 -30.01
N TRP A 102 3.93 -15.08 -29.79
CA TRP A 102 4.84 -14.09 -30.36
C TRP A 102 6.26 -14.22 -29.81
N GLY A 103 6.43 -14.33 -28.50
CA GLY A 103 7.75 -14.45 -27.89
C GLY A 103 8.43 -15.77 -28.21
N GLU A 104 7.67 -16.86 -28.33
CA GLU A 104 8.15 -18.14 -28.83
C GLU A 104 8.63 -18.03 -30.29
N ALA A 105 7.83 -17.41 -31.17
CA ALA A 105 8.20 -17.22 -32.58
C ALA A 105 9.45 -16.34 -32.76
N LYS A 106 9.72 -15.45 -31.81
CA LYS A 106 10.93 -14.60 -31.76
C LYS A 106 12.10 -15.23 -31.01
N GLY A 107 11.90 -16.39 -30.36
CA GLY A 107 12.93 -17.05 -29.56
C GLY A 107 13.30 -16.30 -28.29
N TYR A 108 12.44 -15.42 -27.77
CA TYR A 108 12.69 -14.69 -26.52
C TYR A 108 12.57 -15.60 -25.29
N TRP A 109 11.74 -16.63 -25.39
CA TRP A 109 11.66 -17.69 -24.41
C TRP A 109 11.53 -19.04 -25.11
N SER A 110 12.27 -20.02 -24.60
CA SER A 110 12.30 -21.38 -25.16
C SER A 110 11.35 -22.28 -24.38
N TYR A 111 10.46 -22.97 -25.10
CA TYR A 111 10.09 -24.33 -24.71
C TYR A 111 11.30 -25.22 -25.04
N GLU A 112 12.08 -25.61 -24.03
CA GLU A 112 13.02 -26.71 -24.24
C GLU A 112 12.22 -27.98 -24.52
N LYS A 113 12.02 -28.33 -25.80
CA LYS A 113 11.65 -29.68 -26.23
C LYS A 113 12.87 -30.62 -26.11
N THR A 114 13.56 -30.61 -24.98
CA THR A 114 14.65 -31.55 -24.71
C THR A 114 14.05 -32.85 -24.20
N GLY A 115 14.08 -33.88 -25.05
CA GLY A 115 13.28 -35.11 -25.00
C GLY A 115 13.51 -36.10 -23.83
N ALA A 116 13.96 -35.63 -22.67
CA ALA A 116 13.98 -36.42 -21.43
C ALA A 116 13.28 -35.72 -20.26
N VAL A 117 13.31 -34.38 -20.21
CA VAL A 117 12.60 -33.58 -19.19
C VAL A 117 11.21 -33.16 -19.69
N ALA A 118 11.01 -33.06 -21.00
CA ALA A 118 9.74 -32.70 -21.61
C ALA A 118 8.57 -33.63 -21.24
N ALA A 119 8.81 -34.91 -20.92
CA ALA A 119 7.73 -35.82 -20.48
C ALA A 119 7.29 -35.58 -19.03
N ALA A 120 8.19 -35.09 -18.17
CA ALA A 120 7.87 -34.69 -16.80
C ALA A 120 7.24 -33.29 -16.80
N ASP A 121 7.81 -32.34 -17.55
CA ASP A 121 7.30 -30.97 -17.66
C ASP A 121 5.97 -30.89 -18.44
N SER A 122 5.73 -31.73 -19.47
CA SER A 122 4.44 -31.74 -20.18
C SER A 122 3.32 -32.44 -19.42
N GLN A 123 3.65 -33.34 -18.47
CA GLN A 123 2.66 -33.90 -17.53
C GLN A 123 2.39 -32.94 -16.37
N GLU A 124 3.39 -32.17 -15.94
CA GLU A 124 3.26 -31.21 -14.83
C GLU A 124 2.66 -29.87 -15.28
N PHE A 125 2.74 -29.53 -16.58
CA PHE A 125 2.32 -28.26 -17.16
C PHE A 125 1.42 -28.44 -18.41
N ASP A 126 0.42 -29.31 -18.34
CA ASP A 126 -0.63 -29.34 -19.37
C ASP A 126 -1.58 -28.14 -19.20
N SER A 127 -1.19 -27.02 -19.81
CA SER A 127 -1.91 -25.73 -19.80
C SER A 127 -3.36 -25.80 -20.31
N HIS A 128 -3.77 -26.92 -20.90
CA HIS A 128 -5.11 -27.11 -21.44
C HIS A 128 -6.08 -27.75 -20.44
N ASN A 129 -5.61 -28.23 -19.28
CA ASN A 129 -6.43 -28.80 -18.22
C ASN A 129 -6.51 -27.87 -16.99
N ASN A 130 -7.10 -26.69 -17.20
CA ASN A 130 -7.15 -25.55 -16.28
C ASN A 130 -8.10 -25.70 -15.05
N SER A 131 -8.64 -26.88 -14.75
CA SER A 131 -9.62 -27.03 -13.67
C SER A 131 -9.01 -27.24 -12.28
N GLU A 132 -7.73 -27.61 -12.16
CA GLU A 132 -7.09 -27.79 -10.86
C GLU A 132 -6.21 -26.60 -10.45
N LEU A 133 -6.73 -25.87 -9.47
CA LEU A 133 -6.09 -24.83 -8.68
C LEU A 133 -4.64 -25.19 -8.27
N GLN A 134 -3.76 -24.20 -8.44
CA GLN A 134 -2.35 -24.09 -7.98
C GLN A 134 -1.27 -24.71 -8.90
N PRO A 135 -1.16 -24.30 -10.18
CA PRO A 135 -0.07 -24.76 -11.06
C PRO A 135 1.33 -24.45 -10.50
N PHE A 136 1.51 -23.36 -9.74
CA PHE A 136 2.81 -23.00 -9.16
C PHE A 136 3.23 -23.86 -7.98
N ALA A 137 2.28 -24.30 -7.14
CA ALA A 137 2.59 -25.17 -6.00
C ALA A 137 3.21 -26.49 -6.45
N ARG A 138 2.88 -26.96 -7.66
CA ARG A 138 3.41 -28.19 -8.27
C ARG A 138 4.78 -27.99 -8.91
N LEU A 139 5.14 -26.78 -9.34
CA LEU A 139 6.46 -26.55 -9.92
C LEU A 139 7.57 -26.95 -8.95
N SER A 140 8.43 -27.85 -9.40
CA SER A 140 9.64 -28.21 -8.67
C SER A 140 10.51 -26.97 -8.40
N ALA A 141 11.27 -27.00 -7.30
CA ALA A 141 12.22 -25.93 -6.98
C ALA A 141 13.23 -25.70 -8.12
N GLU A 142 13.57 -26.75 -8.86
CA GLU A 142 14.43 -26.66 -10.03
C GLU A 142 13.79 -25.79 -11.13
N VAL A 143 12.54 -26.07 -11.50
CA VAL A 143 11.82 -25.29 -12.53
C VAL A 143 11.61 -23.84 -12.08
N ARG A 144 11.25 -23.61 -10.81
CA ARG A 144 11.13 -22.24 -10.27
C ARG A 144 12.44 -21.46 -10.34
N ASN A 145 13.57 -22.13 -10.11
CA ASN A 145 14.88 -21.50 -10.12
C ASN A 145 15.48 -21.36 -11.52
N ARG A 146 14.99 -22.11 -12.52
CA ARG A 146 15.51 -22.10 -13.89
C ARG A 146 15.13 -20.84 -14.68
N TYR A 147 13.96 -20.27 -14.39
CA TYR A 147 13.42 -19.12 -15.12
C TYR A 147 13.28 -17.89 -14.24
N ASP A 148 13.31 -16.72 -14.87
CA ASP A 148 12.72 -15.52 -14.31
C ASP A 148 11.31 -15.38 -14.90
N TRP A 149 10.31 -15.40 -14.03
CA TRP A 149 8.92 -15.43 -14.40
C TRP A 149 8.39 -14.01 -14.49
N PHE A 150 7.62 -13.77 -15.54
CA PHE A 150 6.85 -12.56 -15.67
C PHE A 150 5.40 -12.87 -16.01
N MET A 151 4.54 -11.89 -15.77
CA MET A 151 3.14 -11.99 -16.15
C MET A 151 2.64 -10.71 -16.77
N VAL A 152 1.60 -10.88 -17.58
CA VAL A 152 0.86 -9.77 -18.14
C VAL A 152 -0.45 -9.66 -17.36
N VAL A 153 -0.64 -8.53 -16.70
CA VAL A 153 -1.89 -8.21 -15.99
C VAL A 153 -2.66 -7.17 -16.77
N ARG A 154 -3.97 -7.16 -16.58
CA ARG A 154 -4.89 -6.23 -17.25
C ARG A 154 -5.81 -5.63 -16.21
N HIS A 155 -6.30 -4.42 -16.45
CA HIS A 155 -7.27 -3.74 -15.61
C HIS A 155 -8.42 -4.69 -15.26
N PRO A 156 -8.74 -4.93 -13.97
CA PRO A 156 -9.62 -6.03 -13.58
C PRO A 156 -10.98 -6.00 -14.28
N VAL A 157 -11.59 -4.81 -14.42
CA VAL A 157 -12.86 -4.63 -15.15
C VAL A 157 -12.72 -5.10 -16.59
N GLU A 158 -11.71 -4.63 -17.31
CA GLU A 158 -11.54 -4.96 -18.73
C GLU A 158 -11.26 -6.44 -18.93
N ARG A 159 -10.43 -7.04 -18.06
CA ARG A 159 -10.12 -8.46 -18.11
C ARG A 159 -11.37 -9.30 -17.96
N ILE A 160 -12.17 -9.05 -16.92
CA ILE A 160 -13.37 -9.83 -16.62
C ILE A 160 -14.41 -9.64 -17.73
N VAL A 161 -14.60 -8.42 -18.22
CA VAL A 161 -15.46 -8.15 -19.37
C VAL A 161 -15.00 -8.91 -20.61
N SER A 162 -13.70 -8.90 -20.90
CA SER A 162 -13.10 -9.63 -22.03
C SER A 162 -13.31 -11.13 -21.91
N GLN A 163 -13.15 -11.70 -20.70
CA GLN A 163 -13.41 -13.12 -20.45
C GLN A 163 -14.89 -13.45 -20.61
N CYS A 164 -15.80 -12.65 -20.03
CA CYS A 164 -17.24 -12.85 -20.16
C CYS A 164 -17.69 -12.77 -21.61
N ALA A 165 -17.21 -11.80 -22.36
CA ALA A 165 -17.53 -11.68 -23.79
C ALA A 165 -17.08 -12.93 -24.56
N SER A 166 -15.87 -13.44 -24.28
CA SER A 166 -15.34 -14.67 -24.88
C SER A 166 -16.17 -15.92 -24.52
N LEU A 167 -16.62 -16.02 -23.27
CA LEU A 167 -17.48 -17.13 -22.83
C LEU A 167 -18.88 -17.04 -23.45
N LEU A 168 -19.47 -15.85 -23.49
CA LEU A 168 -20.78 -15.63 -24.09
C LEU A 168 -20.77 -15.81 -25.60
N SER A 169 -19.70 -15.44 -26.31
CA SER A 169 -19.61 -15.63 -27.75
C SER A 169 -19.58 -17.09 -28.18
N LYS A 170 -19.23 -18.02 -27.27
CA LYS A 170 -19.36 -19.46 -27.51
C LYS A 170 -20.82 -19.94 -27.44
N ARG A 171 -21.68 -19.20 -26.73
CA ARG A 171 -23.07 -19.58 -26.43
C ARG A 171 -24.09 -18.80 -27.24
N LEU A 172 -23.74 -17.58 -27.63
CA LEU A 172 -24.62 -16.62 -28.28
C LEU A 172 -23.99 -16.17 -29.60
N SER A 173 -24.82 -16.05 -30.64
CA SER A 173 -24.40 -15.52 -31.95
C SER A 173 -24.09 -14.02 -31.90
N GLN A 174 -24.70 -13.29 -30.97
CA GLN A 174 -24.42 -11.89 -30.69
C GLN A 174 -24.39 -11.67 -29.18
N VAL A 175 -23.34 -11.00 -28.71
CA VAL A 175 -23.17 -10.66 -27.29
C VAL A 175 -23.53 -9.19 -27.10
N SER A 176 -24.64 -8.91 -26.43
CA SER A 176 -25.03 -7.54 -26.08
C SER A 176 -24.46 -7.10 -24.73
N GLU A 177 -24.41 -5.78 -24.46
CA GLU A 177 -24.01 -5.23 -23.16
C GLU A 177 -24.89 -5.77 -22.01
N ALA A 178 -26.19 -5.95 -22.27
CA ALA A 178 -27.12 -6.51 -21.29
C ALA A 178 -26.76 -7.97 -20.96
N ASN A 179 -26.37 -8.77 -21.96
CA ASN A 179 -25.94 -10.15 -21.72
C ASN A 179 -24.69 -10.20 -20.84
N ILE A 180 -23.72 -9.31 -21.08
CA ILE A 180 -22.48 -9.24 -20.26
C ILE A 180 -22.82 -8.88 -18.82
N ASN A 181 -23.63 -7.85 -18.60
CA ASN A 181 -24.01 -7.42 -17.25
C ASN A 181 -24.76 -8.51 -16.47
N GLN A 182 -25.78 -9.12 -17.08
CA GLN A 182 -26.55 -10.19 -16.43
C GLN A 182 -25.69 -11.40 -16.10
N PHE A 183 -24.82 -11.82 -17.03
CA PHE A 183 -23.90 -12.93 -16.82
C PHE A 183 -22.90 -12.64 -15.70
N LEU A 184 -22.33 -11.44 -15.69
CA LEU A 184 -21.44 -11.00 -14.61
C LEU A 184 -22.15 -11.01 -13.26
N GLN A 185 -23.33 -10.41 -13.14
CA GLN A 185 -24.07 -10.41 -11.88
C GLN A 185 -24.40 -11.82 -11.40
N GLY A 186 -24.73 -12.75 -12.31
CA GLY A 186 -24.96 -14.16 -11.99
C GLY A 186 -23.72 -14.84 -11.40
N ILE A 187 -22.55 -14.64 -12.01
CA ILE A 187 -21.26 -15.18 -11.54
C ILE A 187 -20.81 -14.53 -10.23
N LEU A 188 -20.99 -13.22 -10.10
CA LEU A 188 -20.52 -12.45 -8.94
C LEU A 188 -21.41 -12.70 -7.71
N ASN A 189 -22.72 -12.91 -7.89
CA ASN A 189 -23.65 -13.29 -6.82
C ASN A 189 -23.63 -14.79 -6.49
N GLY A 190 -22.95 -15.62 -7.30
CA GLY A 190 -22.96 -17.08 -7.14
C GLY A 190 -24.32 -17.73 -7.43
N THR A 191 -25.23 -17.02 -8.11
CA THR A 191 -26.56 -17.54 -8.48
C THR A 191 -26.53 -18.35 -9.77
N GLN A 192 -25.53 -18.13 -10.61
CA GLN A 192 -25.31 -18.94 -11.79
C GLN A 192 -24.47 -20.17 -11.40
N LEU A 193 -25.02 -21.37 -11.65
CA LEU A 193 -24.24 -22.61 -11.59
C LEU A 193 -23.01 -22.42 -12.47
N LEU A 194 -21.84 -22.39 -11.83
CA LEU A 194 -20.59 -22.22 -12.52
C LEU A 194 -20.36 -23.49 -13.32
N ASP A 195 -20.58 -23.41 -14.62
CA ASP A 195 -19.89 -24.33 -15.52
C ASP A 195 -18.39 -24.20 -15.23
N ALA A 196 -17.62 -25.29 -15.38
CA ALA A 196 -16.17 -25.27 -15.12
C ALA A 196 -15.44 -24.12 -15.84
N GLU A 197 -16.00 -23.60 -16.94
CA GLU A 197 -15.48 -22.42 -17.63
C GLU A 197 -15.69 -21.09 -16.87
N ALA A 198 -16.81 -20.93 -16.15
CA ALA A 198 -17.08 -19.72 -15.36
C ALA A 198 -16.16 -19.63 -14.12
N GLU A 199 -15.63 -20.77 -13.68
CA GLU A 199 -14.56 -20.80 -12.70
C GLU A 199 -13.26 -20.15 -13.19
N SER A 200 -13.09 -19.87 -14.49
CA SER A 200 -11.93 -19.10 -14.96
C SER A 200 -11.96 -17.62 -14.53
N ILE A 201 -13.13 -17.10 -14.13
CA ILE A 201 -13.31 -15.73 -13.68
C ILE A 201 -12.96 -15.62 -12.18
N ARG A 202 -11.66 -15.76 -11.89
CA ARG A 202 -11.08 -15.58 -10.55
C ARG A 202 -10.23 -14.31 -10.50
N PRO A 203 -10.03 -13.72 -9.30
CA PRO A 203 -8.99 -12.72 -9.09
C PRO A 203 -7.67 -13.14 -9.75
N MET A 204 -6.98 -12.19 -10.38
CA MET A 204 -5.65 -12.46 -10.91
C MET A 204 -4.71 -12.86 -9.77
N MET A 205 -4.84 -12.24 -8.60
CA MET A 205 -4.07 -12.59 -7.40
C MET A 205 -4.19 -14.06 -6.98
N ASP A 206 -5.34 -14.70 -7.21
CA ASP A 206 -5.51 -16.14 -6.94
C ASP A 206 -4.70 -17.02 -7.91
N GLN A 207 -4.28 -16.45 -9.04
CA GLN A 207 -3.52 -17.11 -10.10
C GLN A 207 -2.02 -16.77 -10.04
N VAL A 208 -1.63 -15.85 -9.16
CA VAL A 208 -0.25 -15.37 -9.03
C VAL A 208 0.40 -15.96 -7.80
N ASP A 209 1.48 -16.73 -7.98
CA ASP A 209 2.42 -16.98 -6.89
C ASP A 209 3.43 -15.83 -6.82
N THR A 210 3.17 -14.87 -5.94
CA THR A 210 4.06 -13.69 -5.74
C THR A 210 5.47 -14.04 -5.26
N SER A 211 5.71 -15.27 -4.82
CA SER A 211 7.07 -15.76 -4.53
C SER A 211 7.85 -16.17 -5.79
N VAL A 212 7.13 -16.46 -6.87
CA VAL A 212 7.69 -16.93 -8.14
C VAL A 212 7.76 -15.83 -9.18
N VAL A 213 6.83 -14.87 -9.21
CA VAL A 213 6.82 -13.81 -10.23
C VAL A 213 7.82 -12.70 -9.90
N GLN A 214 8.79 -12.48 -10.78
CA GLN A 214 9.76 -11.38 -10.65
C GLN A 214 9.31 -10.10 -11.35
N HIS A 215 8.55 -10.23 -12.44
CA HIS A 215 8.18 -9.08 -13.27
C HIS A 215 6.67 -9.05 -13.58
N ILE A 216 6.09 -7.86 -13.54
CA ILE A 216 4.69 -7.61 -13.88
C ILE A 216 4.66 -6.59 -15.00
N VAL A 217 3.98 -6.96 -16.08
CA VAL A 217 3.79 -6.13 -17.28
C VAL A 217 2.32 -5.79 -17.38
N ARG A 218 1.96 -4.51 -17.56
CA ARG A 218 0.55 -4.12 -17.70
C ARG A 218 0.14 -4.14 -19.16
N TYR A 219 -0.99 -4.77 -19.46
CA TYR A 219 -1.53 -4.91 -20.80
C TYR A 219 -1.78 -3.55 -21.46
N GLU A 220 -2.32 -2.58 -20.70
CA GLU A 220 -2.61 -1.23 -21.19
C GLU A 220 -1.33 -0.45 -21.54
N ARG A 221 -0.19 -0.88 -20.99
CA ARG A 221 1.13 -0.31 -21.21
C ARG A 221 2.08 -1.32 -21.84
N LEU A 222 1.56 -2.32 -22.55
CA LEU A 222 2.39 -3.41 -23.08
C LEU A 222 3.54 -2.87 -23.96
N ASN A 223 3.24 -1.86 -24.77
CA ASN A 223 4.21 -1.17 -25.64
C ASN A 223 5.30 -0.40 -24.90
N GLU A 224 5.14 -0.14 -23.61
CA GLU A 224 6.13 0.55 -22.77
C GLU A 224 6.83 -0.41 -21.81
N ASP A 225 6.07 -1.32 -21.18
CA ASP A 225 6.55 -2.18 -20.10
C ASP A 225 7.31 -3.40 -20.65
N LEU A 226 6.83 -4.01 -21.73
CA LEU A 226 7.47 -5.19 -22.32
C LEU A 226 8.83 -4.86 -22.97
N PRO A 227 9.02 -3.77 -23.75
CA PRO A 227 10.36 -3.42 -24.25
C PRO A 227 11.36 -3.16 -23.12
N LYS A 228 10.96 -2.54 -22.02
CA LYS A 228 11.84 -2.32 -20.85
C LYS A 228 12.27 -3.64 -20.22
N LEU A 229 11.32 -4.57 -20.09
CA LEU A 229 11.61 -5.92 -19.62
C LEU A 229 12.59 -6.61 -20.57
N LEU A 230 12.31 -6.65 -21.87
CA LEU A 230 13.20 -7.30 -22.85
C LEU A 230 14.59 -6.65 -22.90
N GLN A 231 14.67 -5.33 -22.83
CA GLN A 231 15.93 -4.59 -22.74
C GLN A 231 16.74 -5.00 -21.50
N PHE A 232 16.08 -5.21 -20.36
CA PHE A 232 16.73 -5.69 -19.14
C PHE A 232 17.37 -7.08 -19.33
N TYR A 233 16.81 -7.91 -20.21
CA TYR A 233 17.38 -9.22 -20.61
C TYR A 233 18.27 -9.15 -21.86
N ASN A 234 18.59 -7.94 -22.35
CA ASN A 234 19.34 -7.72 -23.58
C ASN A 234 18.70 -8.41 -24.82
N LEU A 235 17.38 -8.50 -24.83
CA LEU A 235 16.58 -8.99 -25.94
C LEU A 235 16.12 -7.80 -26.79
N SER A 236 16.41 -7.83 -28.08
CA SER A 236 16.02 -6.78 -29.02
C SER A 236 14.57 -6.95 -29.43
N LEU A 237 13.74 -5.93 -29.21
CA LEU A 237 12.34 -5.91 -29.64
C LEU A 237 12.23 -5.52 -31.12
N GLU A 238 11.86 -6.46 -31.99
CA GLU A 238 11.75 -6.19 -33.43
C GLU A 238 10.40 -5.55 -33.83
N ALA A 239 9.32 -5.98 -33.19
CA ALA A 239 7.98 -5.37 -33.21
C ALA A 239 7.07 -6.17 -32.27
N LEU A 240 6.24 -5.49 -31.48
CA LEU A 240 5.21 -6.16 -30.68
C LEU A 240 4.09 -6.69 -31.58
N PRO A 241 3.40 -7.78 -31.18
CA PRO A 241 2.19 -8.17 -31.87
C PRO A 241 1.20 -7.02 -31.74
N GLU A 242 0.42 -6.77 -32.80
CA GLU A 242 -0.60 -5.74 -32.75
C GLU A 242 -1.59 -6.09 -31.63
N VAL A 243 -1.50 -5.32 -30.55
CA VAL A 243 -2.39 -5.47 -29.41
C VAL A 243 -3.71 -4.87 -29.84
N GLN A 244 -4.73 -5.71 -30.01
CA GLN A 244 -6.07 -5.23 -30.26
C GLN A 244 -6.50 -4.38 -29.07
N LYS A 245 -6.49 -3.06 -29.27
CA LYS A 245 -7.24 -2.16 -28.39
C LYS A 245 -8.70 -2.57 -28.52
N LEU A 246 -9.36 -2.83 -27.39
CA LEU A 246 -10.81 -2.98 -27.42
C LEU A 246 -11.37 -1.66 -27.95
N GLU A 247 -11.92 -1.67 -29.17
CA GLU A 247 -12.39 -0.44 -29.84
C GLU A 247 -13.54 0.22 -29.08
N THR A 248 -14.34 -0.57 -28.36
CA THR A 248 -15.38 -0.08 -27.44
C THR A 248 -15.55 -1.04 -26.28
N HIS A 249 -15.37 -0.59 -25.05
CA HIS A 249 -15.74 -1.36 -23.87
C HIS A 249 -17.27 -1.39 -23.75
N PRO A 250 -17.90 -2.56 -23.53
CA PRO A 250 -19.32 -2.60 -23.21
C PRO A 250 -19.53 -1.85 -21.90
N LYS A 251 -20.54 -0.98 -21.87
CA LYS A 251 -20.87 -0.21 -20.67
C LYS A 251 -21.45 -1.13 -19.61
N LEU A 252 -20.92 -1.04 -18.39
CA LEU A 252 -21.39 -1.82 -17.25
C LEU A 252 -22.48 -1.05 -16.51
N TRP A 253 -23.43 -1.75 -15.90
CA TRP A 253 -24.33 -1.13 -14.93
C TRP A 253 -23.54 -0.77 -13.67
N PRO A 254 -23.88 0.34 -12.98
CA PRO A 254 -23.22 0.73 -11.74
C PRO A 254 -23.15 -0.39 -10.70
N ALA A 255 -24.25 -1.15 -10.55
CA ALA A 255 -24.29 -2.31 -9.65
C ALA A 255 -23.27 -3.40 -10.06
N THR A 256 -23.19 -3.74 -11.36
CA THR A 256 -22.22 -4.73 -11.86
C THR A 256 -20.79 -4.27 -11.62
N LEU A 257 -20.50 -2.99 -11.86
CA LEU A 257 -19.17 -2.41 -11.64
C LEU A 257 -18.78 -2.45 -10.16
N GLN A 258 -19.71 -2.10 -9.26
CA GLN A 258 -19.50 -2.17 -7.82
C GLN A 258 -19.20 -3.61 -7.35
N MET A 259 -19.90 -4.60 -7.89
CA MET A 259 -19.64 -6.01 -7.58
C MET A 259 -18.24 -6.45 -8.03
N ILE A 260 -17.77 -5.97 -9.19
CA ILE A 260 -16.40 -6.22 -9.65
C ILE A 260 -15.40 -5.58 -8.67
N TYR A 261 -15.61 -4.32 -8.28
CA TYR A 261 -14.72 -3.66 -7.31
C TYR A 261 -14.66 -4.40 -5.97
N GLN A 262 -15.80 -4.89 -5.48
CA GLN A 262 -15.83 -5.66 -4.24
C GLN A 262 -15.07 -6.98 -4.39
N LYS A 263 -15.39 -7.79 -5.40
CA LYS A 263 -14.83 -9.14 -5.58
C LYS A 263 -13.35 -9.14 -5.98
N PHE A 264 -12.91 -8.12 -6.73
CA PHE A 264 -11.55 -8.04 -7.29
C PHE A 264 -10.71 -6.91 -6.68
N SER A 265 -11.12 -6.37 -5.52
CA SER A 265 -10.42 -5.27 -4.84
C SER A 265 -8.92 -5.52 -4.67
N GLU A 266 -8.53 -6.76 -4.35
CA GLU A 266 -7.12 -7.13 -4.22
C GLU A 266 -6.33 -6.99 -5.52
N ASP A 267 -6.92 -7.29 -6.69
CA ASP A 267 -6.25 -7.09 -7.98
C ASP A 267 -5.96 -5.60 -8.22
N PHE A 268 -6.92 -4.72 -7.91
CA PHE A 268 -6.70 -3.27 -8.05
C PHE A 268 -5.55 -2.78 -7.19
N VAL A 269 -5.49 -3.25 -5.94
CA VAL A 269 -4.45 -2.88 -4.97
C VAL A 269 -3.08 -3.40 -5.40
N HIS A 270 -2.97 -4.71 -5.66
CA HIS A 270 -1.69 -5.35 -5.94
C HIS A 270 -1.07 -4.94 -7.27
N PHE A 271 -1.91 -4.72 -8.28
CA PHE A 271 -1.43 -4.28 -9.60
C PHE A 271 -1.47 -2.76 -9.77
N ASN A 272 -1.83 -2.02 -8.71
CA ASN A 272 -1.86 -0.56 -8.66
C ASN A 272 -2.66 0.02 -9.84
N TYR A 273 -3.92 -0.43 -9.93
CA TYR A 273 -4.97 0.12 -10.77
C TYR A 273 -5.90 0.99 -9.92
N SER A 274 -6.33 2.13 -10.46
CA SER A 274 -7.35 2.96 -9.84
C SER A 274 -8.74 2.39 -10.10
N MET A 275 -9.58 2.33 -9.08
CA MET A 275 -11.02 2.13 -9.28
C MET A 275 -11.62 3.45 -9.76
N ALA A 276 -12.32 3.42 -10.90
CA ALA A 276 -13.05 4.60 -11.37
C ALA A 276 -14.23 4.88 -10.43
N ASP A 277 -14.61 6.15 -10.32
CA ASP A 277 -15.81 6.55 -9.61
C ASP A 277 -17.02 5.82 -10.24
N PRO A 278 -17.87 5.12 -9.46
CA PRO A 278 -19.10 4.52 -9.98
C PRO A 278 -20.04 5.50 -10.70
N GLN A 279 -19.85 6.81 -10.53
CA GLN A 279 -20.58 7.85 -11.27
C GLN A 279 -19.91 8.28 -12.58
N ASP A 280 -18.77 7.71 -12.95
CA ASP A 280 -18.10 8.02 -14.21
C ASP A 280 -18.91 7.48 -15.40
N ALA A 281 -19.61 8.39 -16.08
CA ALA A 281 -20.46 8.13 -17.22
C ALA A 281 -19.74 7.46 -18.42
N SER A 282 -18.39 7.44 -18.43
CA SER A 282 -17.61 6.75 -19.46
C SER A 282 -17.66 5.23 -19.34
N LEU A 283 -17.87 4.69 -18.13
CA LEU A 283 -17.90 3.26 -17.85
C LEU A 283 -19.30 2.73 -17.54
N THR A 284 -20.24 3.62 -17.21
CA THR A 284 -21.59 3.23 -16.81
C THR A 284 -22.64 3.39 -17.90
N SER A 285 -23.51 2.40 -18.07
CA SER A 285 -24.80 2.55 -18.77
C SER A 285 -25.94 2.79 -17.79
N THR A 286 -27.04 3.35 -18.28
CA THR A 286 -28.29 3.38 -17.50
C THR A 286 -28.72 1.95 -17.20
N GLU A 287 -29.15 1.70 -15.96
CA GLU A 287 -29.69 0.41 -15.53
C GLU A 287 -30.76 -0.12 -16.51
N PRO A 288 -30.93 -1.45 -16.62
CA PRO A 288 -31.89 -2.00 -17.56
C PRO A 288 -33.30 -1.50 -17.19
N PRO A 289 -34.18 -1.29 -18.17
CA PRO A 289 -35.58 -1.03 -17.87
C PRO A 289 -36.12 -2.17 -17.00
N GLU A 290 -36.83 -1.82 -15.93
CA GLU A 290 -37.38 -2.74 -14.91
C GLU A 290 -38.15 -3.95 -15.49
N SER A 291 -38.54 -3.89 -16.77
CA SER A 291 -39.28 -4.93 -17.48
C SER A 291 -38.48 -6.21 -17.82
N LEU A 292 -37.16 -6.27 -17.66
CA LEU A 292 -36.35 -7.45 -18.03
C LEU A 292 -36.16 -8.49 -16.92
N THR A 293 -36.58 -8.22 -15.69
CA THR A 293 -36.40 -9.12 -14.53
C THR A 293 -37.31 -10.35 -14.54
N SER A 294 -38.33 -10.41 -15.40
CA SER A 294 -39.37 -11.47 -15.31
C SER A 294 -39.27 -12.61 -16.31
N THR A 295 -38.48 -12.53 -17.40
CA THR A 295 -38.71 -13.44 -18.55
C THR A 295 -37.61 -14.47 -18.82
N VAL A 296 -36.40 -14.35 -18.24
CA VAL A 296 -35.26 -15.22 -18.64
C VAL A 296 -34.99 -16.39 -17.68
N LEU A 297 -35.59 -16.43 -16.49
CA LEU A 297 -35.29 -17.46 -15.48
C LEU A 297 -36.19 -18.72 -15.52
N ALA A 298 -37.06 -18.89 -16.51
CA ALA A 298 -38.09 -19.94 -16.50
C ALA A 298 -37.72 -21.27 -17.20
N THR A 299 -36.56 -21.40 -17.86
CA THR A 299 -36.36 -22.55 -18.79
C THR A 299 -35.45 -23.67 -18.30
N THR A 300 -34.82 -23.61 -17.11
CA THR A 300 -33.85 -24.66 -16.73
C THR A 300 -33.74 -24.95 -15.22
N ALA A 301 -34.86 -24.94 -14.51
CA ALA A 301 -34.91 -25.41 -13.13
C ALA A 301 -35.97 -26.50 -12.96
N THR A 302 -35.68 -27.71 -13.42
CA THR A 302 -36.37 -28.89 -12.92
C THR A 302 -35.36 -30.03 -12.81
N THR A 303 -35.32 -30.61 -11.62
CA THR A 303 -34.67 -31.86 -11.19
C THR A 303 -33.35 -31.72 -10.43
N VAL A 304 -33.35 -32.38 -9.28
CA VAL A 304 -32.24 -32.69 -8.34
C VAL A 304 -32.00 -31.66 -7.23
N ALA A 305 -32.92 -31.65 -6.27
CA ALA A 305 -32.61 -31.33 -4.88
C ALA A 305 -32.69 -32.63 -4.06
N THR A 306 -31.53 -33.18 -3.70
CA THR A 306 -31.27 -33.95 -2.47
C THR A 306 -29.82 -34.43 -2.52
N GLU A 307 -28.94 -33.78 -1.74
CA GLU A 307 -27.86 -34.39 -0.94
C GLU A 307 -26.86 -33.30 -0.55
N THR A 308 -26.99 -32.76 0.65
CA THR A 308 -25.92 -31.97 1.28
C THR A 308 -25.98 -32.15 2.79
N THR A 309 -25.47 -33.27 3.29
CA THR A 309 -24.99 -33.36 4.67
C THR A 309 -23.98 -34.50 4.82
N GLN A 310 -22.75 -34.32 4.32
CA GLN A 310 -21.55 -35.03 4.80
C GLN A 310 -20.29 -34.51 4.09
N ALA A 311 -19.63 -33.52 4.67
CA ALA A 311 -18.22 -33.20 4.39
C ALA A 311 -17.69 -32.24 5.45
N ALA A 312 -17.54 -32.72 6.68
CA ALA A 312 -16.85 -31.98 7.74
C ALA A 312 -15.99 -32.93 8.58
N THR A 313 -15.09 -33.67 7.93
CA THR A 313 -13.95 -34.34 8.56
C THR A 313 -13.05 -34.89 7.46
N PHE A 314 -12.23 -34.07 6.82
CA PHE A 314 -11.03 -34.55 6.11
C PHE A 314 -10.05 -33.39 5.90
N PHE A 315 -8.77 -33.66 6.14
CA PHE A 315 -7.57 -32.80 6.06
C PHE A 315 -7.14 -32.01 7.32
N GLY A 316 -6.48 -32.75 8.21
CA GLY A 316 -5.38 -32.24 9.04
C GLY A 316 -4.04 -32.28 8.28
N MET A 317 -3.91 -31.50 7.20
CA MET A 317 -2.60 -31.29 6.55
C MET A 317 -2.04 -29.94 6.98
N SER A 318 -0.89 -29.97 7.67
CA SER A 318 -0.10 -28.77 7.93
C SER A 318 0.39 -28.21 6.61
N LEU A 319 0.03 -26.96 6.32
CA LEU A 319 0.58 -26.23 5.18
C LEU A 319 2.11 -26.25 5.25
N PRO A 320 2.81 -26.61 4.16
CA PRO A 320 4.27 -26.51 4.11
C PRO A 320 4.65 -25.03 4.27
N SER A 321 5.59 -24.76 5.17
CA SER A 321 6.12 -23.42 5.41
C SER A 321 6.63 -22.80 4.10
N LEU A 322 6.06 -21.65 3.73
CA LEU A 322 6.44 -20.87 2.55
C LEU A 322 7.96 -20.64 2.50
N PRO A 323 8.57 -20.64 1.29
CA PRO A 323 9.99 -20.36 1.13
C PRO A 323 10.32 -18.99 1.70
N TRP A 324 11.28 -19.00 2.61
CA TRP A 324 11.70 -17.90 3.48
C TRP A 324 11.87 -16.59 2.70
N ARG A 325 10.91 -15.65 2.83
CA ARG A 325 11.25 -14.23 2.70
C ARG A 325 12.43 -14.01 3.62
N THR A 326 13.50 -13.38 3.12
CA THR A 326 14.52 -12.83 4.02
C THR A 326 13.78 -11.96 5.02
N GLN A 327 13.76 -12.38 6.29
CA GLN A 327 13.00 -11.69 7.32
C GLN A 327 13.52 -10.26 7.38
N LYS A 328 12.69 -9.30 6.96
CA LYS A 328 13.02 -7.90 7.10
C LYS A 328 12.94 -7.55 8.58
N GLU A 329 13.73 -6.57 8.99
CA GLU A 329 13.59 -6.03 10.33
C GLU A 329 12.20 -5.39 10.47
N LEU A 330 11.51 -5.72 11.57
CA LEU A 330 10.19 -5.18 11.88
C LEU A 330 10.34 -3.75 12.43
N LYS A 331 9.55 -2.79 11.93
CA LYS A 331 9.51 -1.40 12.37
C LYS A 331 8.08 -0.96 12.73
N PHE A 332 7.97 0.07 13.56
CA PHE A 332 6.70 0.56 14.10
C PHE A 332 6.29 1.91 13.49
N ILE A 333 5.03 2.00 13.05
CA ILE A 333 4.37 3.21 12.59
C ILE A 333 3.61 3.84 13.76
N HIS A 334 4.02 5.04 14.19
CA HIS A 334 3.45 5.68 15.38
C HIS A 334 2.24 6.57 15.07
N ILE A 335 1.06 5.96 15.18
CA ILE A 335 -0.23 6.68 15.16
C ILE A 335 -0.49 7.34 16.53
N THR A 336 -0.88 8.61 16.53
CA THR A 336 -1.25 9.33 17.76
C THR A 336 -2.41 8.63 18.49
N LYS A 337 -2.32 8.59 19.82
CA LYS A 337 -3.38 8.09 20.73
C LYS A 337 -3.72 6.60 20.63
N THR A 338 -2.80 5.79 20.12
CA THR A 338 -2.92 4.33 20.07
C THR A 338 -1.90 3.62 20.98
N GLY A 339 -1.37 4.32 21.99
CA GLY A 339 -0.36 3.78 22.91
C GLY A 339 1.07 3.73 22.33
N GLY A 340 1.32 4.35 21.18
CA GLY A 340 2.61 4.26 20.48
C GLY A 340 3.83 4.66 21.33
N SER A 341 3.73 5.69 22.19
CA SER A 341 4.85 6.07 23.08
C SER A 341 5.24 4.96 24.07
N ALA A 342 4.28 4.15 24.55
CA ALA A 342 4.57 3.04 25.44
C ALA A 342 5.28 1.91 24.68
N ILE A 343 4.82 1.62 23.46
CA ILE A 343 5.42 0.62 22.55
C ILE A 343 6.86 1.00 22.21
N GLU A 344 7.10 2.27 21.82
CA GLU A 344 8.44 2.77 21.49
C GLU A 344 9.40 2.70 22.69
N ASN A 345 8.94 3.05 23.88
CA ASN A 345 9.76 2.99 25.09
C ASN A 345 10.10 1.56 25.48
N TRP A 346 9.12 0.66 25.40
CA TRP A 346 9.33 -0.77 25.62
C TRP A 346 10.32 -1.33 24.59
N ALA A 347 10.15 -1.02 23.31
CA ALA A 347 11.06 -1.44 22.25
C ALA A 347 12.49 -0.98 22.54
N LYS A 348 12.66 0.31 22.88
CA LYS A 348 13.96 0.87 23.21
C LYS A 348 14.61 0.21 24.43
N SER A 349 13.85 -0.13 25.47
CA SER A 349 14.42 -0.83 26.64
C SER A 349 14.90 -2.25 26.31
N HIS A 350 14.47 -2.81 25.17
CA HIS A 350 14.89 -4.11 24.66
C HIS A 350 15.86 -3.99 23.46
N GLY A 351 16.46 -2.81 23.25
CA GLY A 351 17.43 -2.59 22.17
C GLY A 351 16.84 -2.44 20.77
N LEU A 352 15.51 -2.36 20.64
CA LEU A 352 14.82 -2.16 19.36
C LEU A 352 14.60 -0.66 19.09
N LEU A 353 14.95 -0.21 17.89
CA LEU A 353 14.84 1.19 17.47
C LEU A 353 13.58 1.39 16.61
N TRP A 354 12.45 1.60 17.28
CA TRP A 354 11.12 1.76 16.67
C TRP A 354 10.60 3.21 16.75
N GLY A 355 9.72 3.58 15.83
CA GLY A 355 9.04 4.87 15.78
C GLY A 355 10.00 6.05 15.92
N ARG A 356 9.84 6.87 16.96
CA ARG A 356 10.68 8.06 17.25
C ARG A 356 12.16 7.75 17.47
N PHE A 357 12.51 6.51 17.79
CA PHE A 357 13.88 6.06 17.96
C PHE A 357 14.49 5.48 16.67
N HIS A 358 13.68 5.25 15.63
CA HIS A 358 14.14 4.89 14.30
C HIS A 358 14.60 6.15 13.56
N VAL A 359 15.91 6.34 13.41
CA VAL A 359 16.49 7.58 12.86
C VAL A 359 16.02 7.86 11.43
N GLU A 360 15.89 6.81 10.61
CA GLU A 360 15.44 6.91 9.21
C GLU A 360 13.95 7.22 9.08
N TYR A 361 13.14 6.95 10.10
CA TYR A 361 11.70 7.24 10.12
C TYR A 361 11.38 8.74 10.22
N ARG A 362 12.40 9.61 10.10
CA ARG A 362 12.23 11.06 10.11
C ARG A 362 12.04 11.55 8.68
N ALA A 363 10.80 11.84 8.30
CA ALA A 363 10.50 12.46 7.01
C ALA A 363 11.34 13.75 6.83
N PRO A 364 12.18 13.85 5.78
CA PRO A 364 13.02 15.03 5.56
C PRO A 364 12.19 16.32 5.46
N GLY A 365 12.69 17.42 6.03
CA GLY A 365 12.11 18.75 5.85
C GLY A 365 10.90 19.11 6.74
N ARG A 366 10.40 18.18 7.57
CA ARG A 366 9.29 18.47 8.50
C ARG A 366 9.82 18.87 9.88
N LYS A 367 9.32 19.98 10.45
CA LYS A 367 9.59 20.39 11.84
C LYS A 367 8.55 19.76 12.78
N GLY A 368 8.98 19.25 13.94
CA GLY A 368 8.07 18.76 14.99
C GLY A 368 8.33 17.31 15.39
N SER A 369 7.26 16.51 15.45
CA SER A 369 7.27 15.08 15.81
C SER A 369 7.18 14.22 14.55
N PRO A 370 8.29 14.02 13.79
CA PRO A 370 8.24 13.44 12.45
C PRO A 370 7.77 11.98 12.40
N TRP A 371 7.77 11.28 13.53
CA TRP A 371 7.24 9.93 13.62
C TRP A 371 5.71 9.85 13.55
N HIS A 372 4.99 10.97 13.53
CA HIS A 372 3.54 11.01 13.36
C HIS A 372 3.09 11.29 11.92
N HIS A 373 4.00 11.36 10.95
CA HIS A 373 3.62 11.60 9.55
C HIS A 373 2.84 10.43 8.95
N PRO A 374 1.88 10.71 8.05
CA PRO A 374 1.24 9.68 7.24
C PRO A 374 2.32 8.82 6.58
N PHE A 375 2.21 7.52 6.74
CA PHE A 375 3.24 6.59 6.31
C PHE A 375 3.57 6.66 4.80
N PRO A 376 2.61 6.89 3.88
CA PRO A 376 2.90 7.07 2.46
C PRO A 376 3.83 8.25 2.14
N GLU A 377 3.99 9.24 3.04
CA GLU A 377 4.93 10.35 2.85
C GLU A 377 6.41 9.93 3.02
N LEU A 378 6.68 8.73 3.52
CA LEU A 378 8.05 8.23 3.60
C LEU A 378 8.59 7.84 2.22
N PRO A 379 9.91 8.00 1.98
CA PRO A 379 10.56 7.53 0.76
C PRO A 379 10.23 6.06 0.49
N SER A 380 9.91 5.73 -0.76
CA SER A 380 9.52 4.37 -1.13
C SER A 380 10.62 3.36 -0.77
N GLU A 381 11.88 3.74 -0.92
CA GLU A 381 13.03 2.90 -0.58
C GLU A 381 13.03 2.52 0.91
N LEU A 382 12.57 3.42 1.79
CA LEU A 382 12.46 3.17 3.22
C LEU A 382 11.25 2.28 3.53
N ARG A 383 10.10 2.56 2.91
CA ARG A 383 8.86 1.79 3.09
C ARG A 383 9.04 0.32 2.74
N HIS A 384 9.76 0.02 1.65
CA HIS A 384 9.97 -1.36 1.20
C HIS A 384 11.16 -2.06 1.88
N ARG A 385 12.01 -1.36 2.63
CA ARG A 385 13.19 -1.95 3.31
C ARG A 385 12.83 -2.78 4.53
N TYR A 386 11.75 -2.43 5.22
CA TYR A 386 11.33 -3.02 6.48
C TYR A 386 9.96 -3.68 6.34
N ASP A 387 9.65 -4.60 7.23
CA ASP A 387 8.25 -4.96 7.50
C ASP A 387 7.73 -4.00 8.57
N TRP A 388 6.49 -3.57 8.44
CA TRP A 388 5.92 -2.57 9.34
C TRP A 388 4.78 -3.14 10.15
N PHE A 389 4.56 -2.58 11.32
CA PHE A 389 3.31 -2.76 12.04
C PHE A 389 2.85 -1.46 12.65
N MET A 390 1.55 -1.38 12.89
CA MET A 390 0.91 -0.27 13.56
C MET A 390 -0.12 -0.78 14.56
N VAL A 391 -0.39 0.03 15.57
CA VAL A 391 -1.54 -0.19 16.46
C VAL A 391 -2.60 0.85 16.11
N VAL A 392 -3.79 0.37 15.75
CA VAL A 392 -4.98 1.18 15.54
C VAL A 392 -5.88 1.10 16.77
N ARG A 393 -6.79 2.06 16.91
CA ARG A 393 -7.75 2.13 18.02
C ARG A 393 -9.14 2.39 17.45
N ASN A 394 -10.20 2.05 18.16
CA ASN A 394 -11.55 2.51 17.85
C ASN A 394 -11.52 4.06 17.61
N PRO A 395 -12.02 4.55 16.45
CA PRO A 395 -11.95 5.96 16.12
C PRO A 395 -12.61 6.88 17.16
N VAL A 396 -13.74 6.46 17.76
CA VAL A 396 -14.45 7.24 18.77
C VAL A 396 -13.62 7.35 20.04
N GLU A 397 -13.07 6.23 20.53
CA GLU A 397 -12.20 6.25 21.71
C GLU A 397 -10.91 7.04 21.48
N ARG A 398 -10.38 7.00 20.25
CA ARG A 398 -9.21 7.80 19.86
C ARG A 398 -9.50 9.30 19.97
N VAL A 399 -10.66 9.75 19.51
CA VAL A 399 -11.11 11.15 19.64
C VAL A 399 -11.24 11.57 21.11
N VAL A 400 -11.83 10.71 21.95
CA VAL A 400 -11.90 10.95 23.40
C VAL A 400 -10.49 11.06 24.02
N SER A 401 -9.57 10.19 23.61
CA SER A 401 -8.17 10.23 24.05
C SER A 401 -7.41 11.48 23.59
N GLU A 402 -7.74 12.02 22.41
CA GLU A 402 -7.24 13.33 21.96
C GLU A 402 -7.79 14.48 22.80
N TYR A 403 -9.08 14.44 23.15
CA TYR A 403 -9.69 15.46 23.99
C TYR A 403 -9.03 15.58 25.38
N TYR A 404 -8.70 14.46 26.01
CA TYR A 404 -7.98 14.44 27.29
C TYR A 404 -6.46 14.57 27.15
N CYS A 405 -5.95 14.90 25.97
CA CYS A 405 -4.52 15.08 25.75
C CYS A 405 -3.99 16.36 26.44
N PRO A 406 -2.95 16.29 27.28
CA PRO A 406 -2.36 17.49 27.87
C PRO A 406 -1.78 18.46 26.83
N TRP A 407 -1.42 17.96 25.65
CA TRP A 407 -0.78 18.75 24.58
C TRP A 407 -1.82 19.44 23.69
N THR A 408 -2.73 18.65 23.11
CA THR A 408 -3.68 19.04 22.06
C THR A 408 -5.10 19.27 22.57
N GLY A 409 -5.45 18.65 23.67
CA GLY A 409 -6.79 18.53 24.20
C GLY A 409 -7.25 19.73 25.03
N THR A 410 -8.31 19.53 25.80
CA THR A 410 -8.76 20.52 26.78
C THR A 410 -7.72 20.72 27.87
N LYS A 411 -7.63 21.95 28.36
CA LYS A 411 -6.78 22.31 29.51
C LYS A 411 -7.53 22.22 30.84
N THR A 412 -8.83 21.95 30.78
CA THR A 412 -9.74 21.97 31.93
C THR A 412 -10.69 20.76 31.93
N PRO A 413 -10.17 19.53 31.75
CA PRO A 413 -11.02 18.35 31.60
C PRO A 413 -11.95 18.10 32.80
N GLU A 414 -11.60 18.59 33.99
CA GLU A 414 -12.39 18.43 35.21
C GLU A 414 -13.63 19.36 35.27
N THR A 415 -13.62 20.45 34.51
CA THR A 415 -14.72 21.44 34.51
C THR A 415 -15.48 21.49 33.19
N ASP A 416 -15.01 20.76 32.19
CA ASP A 416 -15.67 20.71 30.90
C ASP A 416 -16.97 19.88 30.98
N ASN A 417 -17.94 20.28 30.17
CA ASN A 417 -19.22 19.59 30.01
C ASN A 417 -19.35 18.99 28.60
N GLU A 418 -20.47 18.33 28.31
CA GLU A 418 -20.75 17.73 27.01
C GLU A 418 -20.67 18.75 25.86
N ASP A 419 -21.11 19.99 26.07
CA ASP A 419 -21.02 21.05 25.07
C ASP A 419 -19.56 21.42 24.75
N ALA A 420 -18.69 21.50 25.76
CA ALA A 420 -17.28 21.78 25.58
C ALA A 420 -16.59 20.65 24.80
N PHE A 421 -16.91 19.39 25.12
CA PHE A 421 -16.43 18.22 24.37
C PHE A 421 -16.91 18.25 22.91
N ASN A 422 -18.21 18.45 22.68
CA ASN A 422 -18.78 18.47 21.33
C ASN A 422 -18.20 19.62 20.48
N LYS A 423 -18.05 20.81 21.06
CA LYS A 423 -17.37 21.94 20.40
C LYS A 423 -15.91 21.62 20.09
N PHE A 424 -15.20 20.93 20.98
CA PHE A 424 -13.84 20.48 20.73
C PHE A 424 -13.78 19.54 19.51
N VAL A 425 -14.63 18.52 19.47
CA VAL A 425 -14.66 17.54 18.37
C VAL A 425 -15.02 18.23 17.05
N GLN A 426 -16.09 19.04 17.02
CA GLN A 426 -16.52 19.77 15.82
C GLN A 426 -15.40 20.67 15.28
N SER A 427 -14.78 21.50 16.14
CA SER A 427 -13.68 22.39 15.73
C SER A 427 -12.40 21.65 15.30
N SER A 428 -12.26 20.38 15.68
CA SER A 428 -11.13 19.55 15.27
C SER A 428 -11.37 18.89 13.91
N LEU A 429 -12.63 18.53 13.60
CA LEU A 429 -13.01 17.90 12.34
C LEU A 429 -13.17 18.90 11.20
N ASP A 430 -13.61 20.12 11.47
CA ASP A 430 -13.76 21.18 10.46
C ASP A 430 -12.45 21.91 10.13
N GLY A 431 -11.35 21.58 10.83
CA GLY A 431 -10.03 22.18 10.65
C GLY A 431 -9.91 23.63 11.16
N SER A 432 -10.92 24.17 11.83
CA SER A 432 -10.89 25.53 12.41
C SER A 432 -9.90 25.66 13.57
N ARG A 433 -9.55 24.54 14.21
CA ARG A 433 -8.56 24.48 15.28
C ARG A 433 -7.17 24.13 14.76
N TRP A 434 -6.17 24.91 15.16
CA TRP A 434 -4.77 24.52 15.04
C TRP A 434 -4.46 23.36 15.97
N LEU A 435 -4.27 22.18 15.39
CA LEU A 435 -3.89 20.96 16.10
C LEU A 435 -2.39 20.67 15.90
N HIS A 436 -1.81 19.93 16.85
CA HIS A 436 -0.48 19.37 16.64
C HIS A 436 -0.51 18.36 15.49
N TRP A 437 0.60 18.28 14.75
CA TRP A 437 0.75 17.35 13.62
C TRP A 437 0.43 15.91 14.01
N GLY A 438 -0.40 15.26 13.19
CA GLY A 438 -0.87 13.88 13.40
C GLY A 438 -2.05 13.73 14.34
N SER A 439 -2.48 14.78 15.06
CA SER A 439 -3.74 14.74 15.80
C SER A 439 -4.91 14.77 14.82
N PHE A 440 -5.92 13.94 15.10
CA PHE A 440 -7.11 13.77 14.25
C PHE A 440 -6.88 13.29 12.80
N GLN A 441 -5.64 13.08 12.36
CA GLN A 441 -5.34 12.41 11.08
C GLN A 441 -6.05 11.05 11.04
N ALA A 442 -6.69 10.69 9.93
CA ALA A 442 -7.37 9.40 9.88
C ALA A 442 -6.34 8.26 9.93
N MET A 443 -6.64 7.20 10.68
CA MET A 443 -5.70 6.08 10.83
C MET A 443 -5.45 5.37 9.49
N SER A 444 -6.41 5.44 8.56
CA SER A 444 -6.24 4.96 7.20
C SER A 444 -5.15 5.67 6.41
N ASP A 445 -4.81 6.91 6.76
CA ASP A 445 -3.83 7.69 6.00
C ASP A 445 -2.40 7.19 6.27
N TYR A 446 -2.25 6.31 7.26
CA TYR A 446 -1.02 5.57 7.53
C TYR A 446 -0.92 4.25 6.77
N LEU A 447 -1.96 3.88 6.01
CA LEU A 447 -1.95 2.66 5.22
C LEU A 447 -1.21 2.88 3.92
N ASP A 448 -0.42 1.89 3.54
CA ASP A 448 0.31 1.88 2.29
C ASP A 448 0.27 0.48 1.69
N ALA A 449 -0.57 0.34 0.67
CA ALA A 449 -0.76 -0.87 -0.10
C ALA A 449 0.53 -1.45 -0.68
N THR A 450 1.58 -0.64 -0.87
CA THR A 450 2.84 -1.09 -1.46
C THR A 450 3.80 -1.71 -0.43
N SER A 451 3.53 -1.54 0.87
CA SER A 451 4.36 -2.05 1.96
C SER A 451 3.67 -3.14 2.77
N VAL A 452 4.45 -4.01 3.40
CA VAL A 452 3.89 -4.99 4.34
C VAL A 452 3.59 -4.28 5.65
N GLN A 453 2.32 -4.25 6.02
CA GLN A 453 1.85 -3.65 7.27
C GLN A 453 1.02 -4.65 8.09
N HIS A 454 1.43 -4.89 9.32
CA HIS A 454 0.65 -5.64 10.30
C HIS A 454 -0.18 -4.66 11.14
N ILE A 455 -1.50 -4.85 11.16
CA ILE A 455 -2.41 -3.98 11.90
C ILE A 455 -2.87 -4.70 13.15
N LEU A 456 -2.51 -4.14 14.29
CA LEU A 456 -2.95 -4.61 15.60
C LEU A 456 -3.99 -3.64 16.15
N HIS A 457 -5.01 -4.14 16.82
CA HIS A 457 -6.04 -3.32 17.44
C HIS A 457 -5.71 -3.12 18.90
N PHE A 458 -5.78 -1.89 19.37
CA PHE A 458 -5.47 -1.52 20.76
C PHE A 458 -6.35 -2.28 21.74
N GLU A 459 -7.63 -2.41 21.43
CA GLU A 459 -8.66 -3.05 22.24
C GLU A 459 -8.45 -4.58 22.35
N SER A 460 -7.83 -5.19 21.34
CA SER A 460 -7.53 -6.63 21.32
C SER A 460 -6.04 -6.92 21.21
N LEU A 461 -5.17 -6.01 21.66
CA LEU A 461 -3.74 -6.06 21.38
C LEU A 461 -3.09 -7.37 21.83
N ALA A 462 -3.45 -7.88 23.01
CA ALA A 462 -2.95 -9.17 23.50
C ALA A 462 -3.36 -10.35 22.59
N LYS A 463 -4.60 -10.34 22.09
CA LYS A 463 -5.12 -11.36 21.17
C LYS A 463 -4.44 -11.25 19.80
N ASP A 464 -4.24 -10.04 19.30
CA ASP A 464 -3.60 -9.79 18.01
C ASP A 464 -2.14 -10.23 18.03
N LEU A 465 -1.40 -9.90 19.11
CA LEU A 465 -0.04 -10.38 19.34
C LEU A 465 0.04 -11.91 19.45
N ALA A 466 -0.94 -12.55 20.10
CA ALA A 466 -0.99 -14.01 20.20
C ALA A 466 -1.16 -14.68 18.83
N ARG A 467 -2.00 -14.11 17.95
CA ARG A 467 -2.18 -14.60 16.56
C ARG A 467 -0.89 -14.52 15.74
N HIS A 468 -0.11 -13.46 15.93
CA HIS A 468 1.18 -13.31 15.26
C HIS A 468 2.22 -14.33 15.74
N LYS A 469 2.23 -14.70 17.03
CA LYS A 469 3.15 -15.72 17.55
C LYS A 469 2.92 -17.11 16.97
N THR A 470 1.68 -17.45 16.62
CA THR A 470 1.35 -18.78 16.10
C THR A 470 1.52 -18.90 14.58
N GLY A 471 1.97 -17.83 13.90
CA GLY A 471 2.11 -17.82 12.43
C GLY A 471 0.77 -17.82 11.66
N ASN A 472 -0.37 -17.70 12.36
CA ASN A 472 -1.71 -17.76 11.76
C ASN A 472 -2.26 -16.37 11.37
N SER A 473 -1.43 -15.34 11.41
CA SER A 473 -1.82 -13.97 11.07
C SER A 473 -1.44 -13.65 9.63
N THR A 474 -2.44 -13.49 8.76
CA THR A 474 -2.25 -12.83 7.46
C THR A 474 -1.92 -11.36 7.71
N PRO A 475 -0.88 -10.77 7.09
CA PRO A 475 -0.68 -9.32 7.10
C PRO A 475 -1.95 -8.62 6.60
N ALA A 476 -2.30 -7.49 7.20
CA ALA A 476 -3.46 -6.73 6.76
C ALA A 476 -3.06 -5.95 5.51
N ILE A 477 -3.38 -6.49 4.33
CA ILE A 477 -3.28 -5.75 3.08
C ILE A 477 -4.52 -4.87 3.00
N CYS A 478 -4.34 -3.57 3.18
CA CYS A 478 -5.46 -2.66 3.21
C CYS A 478 -6.06 -2.49 1.81
N GLY A 479 -7.26 -3.06 1.62
CA GLY A 479 -8.14 -2.71 0.52
C GLY A 479 -8.48 -1.22 0.53
N PRO A 480 -8.89 -0.63 -0.61
CA PRO A 480 -9.28 0.77 -0.66
C PRO A 480 -10.56 1.00 0.16
N ARG A 481 -10.73 2.21 0.68
CA ARG A 481 -11.97 2.62 1.39
C ARG A 481 -13.19 2.51 0.44
N PRO A 482 -14.39 2.20 0.98
CA PRO A 482 -15.65 2.30 0.23
C PRO A 482 -15.94 3.74 -0.19
#